data_AF-A0A6J4URS7-F1
#
_entry.id   AF-A0A6J4URS7-F1
#
_cell.length_a   1.000
_cell.length_b   1.000
_cell.length_c   1.000
_cell.angle_alpha   90.00
_cell.angle_beta   90.00
_cell.angle_gamma   90.00
#
_symmetry.space_group_name_H-M   'P 1'
#
loop_
_entity.id
_entity.type
_entity.pdbx_description
1 polymer ?
#
loop_
_entity_poly.entity_id
_entity_poly.type
_entity_poly.pdbx_seq_one_letter_code
_entity_poly.pdbx_strand_id
1 'polypeptide(L)'
;MRRSGLLLLVCGAALLAGCAKEPVAAEDEQISPPAPNPYLRSLDIALGEWQQLAAENGDSYRYVVNAGSVLGGPGYNTTLTVQEGEVVQRDLEITEIDDAGNVTVVESWSETGAAVGSHAEGAEPITIDGRFETCKQEVDKPDINAYDVDLS
;
A
#
# COMPACT_ATOMS: atom_id res chain seq x y z
N MET A 1 89.90 -29.59 15.89
CA MET A 1 90.68 -29.67 14.63
C MET A 1 90.00 -30.66 13.70
N ARG A 2 89.76 -30.26 12.43
CA ARG A 2 89.34 -31.09 11.27
C ARG A 2 87.91 -31.67 11.36
N ARG A 3 87.13 -31.84 10.30
CA ARG A 3 87.12 -31.47 8.87
C ARG A 3 85.70 -31.82 8.37
N SER A 4 85.18 -30.97 7.49
CA SER A 4 84.49 -31.26 6.21
C SER A 4 83.81 -32.62 5.94
N GLY A 5 82.61 -32.56 5.34
CA GLY A 5 81.97 -33.61 4.53
C GLY A 5 80.45 -33.40 4.48
N LEU A 6 79.84 -32.68 3.52
CA LEU A 6 79.64 -32.95 2.08
C LEU A 6 78.48 -33.92 1.79
N LEU A 7 77.45 -33.38 1.11
CA LEU A 7 76.47 -34.04 0.20
C LEU A 7 75.54 -35.10 0.87
N LEU A 8 74.29 -35.37 0.48
CA LEU A 8 73.47 -35.18 -0.73
C LEU A 8 72.04 -35.61 -0.29
N LEU A 9 70.97 -34.90 -0.66
CA LEU A 9 69.99 -35.35 -1.68
C LEU A 9 68.61 -35.74 -1.09
N VAL A 10 67.63 -34.89 -1.41
CA VAL A 10 66.26 -35.19 -1.89
C VAL A 10 65.28 -35.92 -0.98
N CYS A 11 64.19 -35.20 -0.64
CA CYS A 11 62.80 -35.41 -1.10
C CYS A 11 61.92 -34.68 -0.08
N GLY A 12 61.17 -33.64 -0.43
CA GLY A 12 60.08 -33.76 -1.38
C GLY A 12 58.79 -34.00 -0.59
N ALA A 13 58.20 -32.93 -0.07
CA ALA A 13 56.77 -32.86 0.24
C ALA A 13 56.35 -31.38 0.13
N ALA A 14 55.76 -31.05 -1.02
CA ALA A 14 55.11 -29.78 -1.25
C ALA A 14 53.92 -29.67 -0.28
N LEU A 15 54.05 -28.80 0.73
CA LEU A 15 52.89 -28.31 1.47
C LEU A 15 52.17 -27.32 0.57
N LEU A 16 51.02 -27.74 0.05
CA LEU A 16 50.04 -26.86 -0.57
C LEU A 16 49.64 -25.81 0.47
N ALA A 17 50.22 -24.62 0.38
CA ALA A 17 49.68 -23.43 1.00
C ALA A 17 48.36 -23.11 0.27
N GLY A 18 47.28 -23.74 0.74
CA GLY A 18 45.95 -23.28 0.43
C GLY A 18 45.82 -21.86 0.96
N CYS A 19 45.62 -20.89 0.07
CA CYS A 19 45.17 -19.56 0.45
C CYS A 19 43.82 -19.72 1.16
N ALA A 20 43.84 -19.79 2.48
CA ALA A 20 42.64 -19.57 3.26
C ALA A 20 42.23 -18.11 3.00
N LYS A 21 41.25 -17.92 2.10
CA LYS A 21 40.50 -16.67 2.04
C LYS A 21 39.88 -16.50 3.41
N GLU A 22 40.32 -15.48 4.14
CA GLU A 22 39.60 -15.03 5.31
C GLU A 22 38.13 -14.82 4.91
N PRO A 23 37.16 -15.36 5.67
CA PRO A 23 35.77 -15.00 5.43
C PRO A 23 35.68 -13.50 5.67
N VAL A 24 35.45 -12.75 4.60
CA VAL A 24 35.02 -11.35 4.69
C VAL A 24 33.78 -11.40 5.56
N ALA A 25 33.86 -10.83 6.75
CA ALA A 25 32.70 -10.63 7.60
C ALA A 25 31.69 -9.87 6.74
N ALA A 26 30.51 -10.44 6.54
CA ALA A 26 29.39 -9.69 6.02
C ALA A 26 29.16 -8.56 7.04
N GLU A 27 29.58 -7.35 6.69
CA GLU A 27 29.11 -6.16 7.37
C GLU A 27 27.61 -6.14 7.11
N ASP A 28 26.83 -6.42 8.15
CA ASP A 28 25.38 -6.32 8.14
C ASP A 28 25.08 -4.84 7.88
N GLU A 29 24.79 -4.52 6.62
CA GLU A 29 24.46 -3.17 6.19
C GLU A 29 23.22 -2.76 6.98
N GLN A 30 23.43 -1.94 8.02
CA GLN A 30 22.39 -1.56 8.94
C GLN A 30 21.50 -0.52 8.25
N ILE A 31 20.57 -1.00 7.41
CA ILE A 31 19.58 -0.19 6.73
C ILE A 31 18.71 0.48 7.80
N SER A 32 18.87 1.79 7.97
CA SER A 32 17.96 2.57 8.81
C SER A 32 16.54 2.41 8.26
N PRO A 33 15.52 2.20 9.12
CA PRO A 33 14.15 2.14 8.64
C PRO A 33 13.81 3.44 7.89
N PRO A 34 13.03 3.35 6.80
CA PRO A 34 12.56 4.53 6.10
C PRO A 34 11.75 5.41 7.06
N ALA A 35 11.84 6.73 6.86
CA ALA A 35 11.01 7.67 7.61
C ALA A 35 9.52 7.36 7.38
N PRO A 36 8.66 7.53 8.40
CA PRO A 36 7.22 7.27 8.26
C PRO A 36 6.60 8.18 7.21
N ASN A 37 5.60 7.67 6.49
CA ASN A 37 4.91 8.44 5.47
C ASN A 37 4.24 9.68 6.09
N PRO A 38 4.53 10.91 5.60
CA PRO A 38 4.04 12.14 6.22
C PRO A 38 2.51 12.30 6.19
N TYR A 39 1.79 11.54 5.34
CA TYR A 39 0.34 11.59 5.25
C TYR A 39 -0.38 10.86 6.38
N LEU A 40 0.28 9.91 7.07
CA LEU A 40 -0.35 9.09 8.10
C LEU A 40 -0.90 9.93 9.26
N ARG A 41 -0.13 10.91 9.72
CA ARG A 41 -0.57 11.82 10.80
C ARG A 41 -1.81 12.62 10.39
N SER A 42 -1.87 13.08 9.15
CA SER A 42 -3.02 13.84 8.65
C SER A 42 -4.27 12.97 8.55
N LEU A 43 -4.11 11.70 8.13
CA LEU A 43 -5.20 10.71 8.12
C LEU A 43 -5.72 10.43 9.53
N ASP A 44 -4.84 10.31 10.53
CA ASP A 44 -5.26 10.11 11.93
C ASP A 44 -6.05 11.28 12.49
N ILE A 45 -5.61 12.52 12.22
CA ILE A 45 -6.33 13.73 12.65
C ILE A 45 -7.71 13.78 12.01
N ALA A 46 -7.78 13.59 10.68
CA ALA A 46 -9.04 13.63 9.95
C ALA A 46 -10.00 12.51 10.38
N LEU A 47 -9.49 11.30 10.66
CA LEU A 47 -10.30 10.21 11.19
C LEU A 47 -10.86 10.54 12.57
N GLY A 48 -10.07 11.14 13.46
CA GLY A 48 -10.54 11.56 14.78
C GLY A 48 -11.64 12.62 14.72
N GLU A 49 -11.48 13.63 13.86
CA GLU A 49 -12.51 14.65 13.63
C GLU A 49 -13.79 14.05 13.04
N TRP A 50 -13.65 13.13 12.09
CA TRP A 50 -14.76 12.37 11.52
C TRP A 50 -15.52 11.57 12.58
N GLN A 51 -14.80 10.79 13.40
CA GLN A 51 -15.40 9.92 14.43
C GLN A 51 -16.16 10.73 15.47
N GLN A 52 -15.64 11.90 15.85
CA GLN A 52 -16.35 12.82 16.73
C GLN A 52 -17.67 13.28 16.09
N LEU A 53 -17.63 13.74 14.84
CA LEU A 53 -18.82 14.20 14.13
C LEU A 53 -19.85 13.07 13.97
N ALA A 54 -19.40 11.87 13.60
CA ALA A 54 -20.27 10.71 13.45
C ALA A 54 -20.95 10.36 14.78
N ALA A 55 -20.20 10.31 15.88
CA ALA A 55 -20.76 10.04 17.21
C ALA A 55 -21.79 11.10 17.65
N GLU A 56 -21.56 12.37 17.38
CA GLU A 56 -22.51 13.47 17.66
C GLU A 56 -23.82 13.34 16.87
N ASN A 57 -23.80 12.62 15.74
CA ASN A 57 -24.94 12.42 14.84
C ASN A 57 -25.49 10.98 14.86
N GLY A 58 -25.18 10.19 15.90
CA GLY A 58 -25.70 8.82 16.05
C GLY A 58 -25.16 7.84 14.99
N ASP A 59 -23.94 8.09 14.52
CA ASP A 59 -23.21 7.28 13.53
C ASP A 59 -24.03 7.00 12.25
N SER A 60 -24.87 7.96 11.88
CA SER A 60 -25.80 7.87 10.76
C SER A 60 -25.52 9.01 9.78
N TYR A 61 -25.22 8.65 8.54
CA TYR A 61 -24.77 9.60 7.53
C TYR A 61 -24.98 9.06 6.12
N ARG A 62 -24.88 9.96 5.14
CA ARG A 62 -24.86 9.60 3.73
C ARG A 62 -23.64 10.23 3.08
N TYR A 63 -22.93 9.48 2.26
CA TYR A 63 -21.77 9.98 1.54
C TYR A 63 -21.72 9.46 0.11
N VAL A 64 -21.05 10.19 -0.77
CA VAL A 64 -20.97 9.89 -2.20
C VAL A 64 -19.51 9.65 -2.59
N VAL A 65 -19.27 8.54 -3.28
CA VAL A 65 -17.99 8.25 -3.94
C VAL A 65 -18.17 8.48 -5.42
N ASN A 66 -17.40 9.44 -5.95
CA ASN A 66 -17.39 9.74 -7.37
C ASN A 66 -16.14 9.09 -8.00
N ALA A 67 -16.32 8.40 -9.12
CA ALA A 67 -15.23 7.89 -9.94
C ALA A 67 -15.48 8.29 -11.40
N GLY A 68 -14.44 8.63 -12.15
CA GLY A 68 -14.59 9.04 -13.54
C GLY A 68 -13.25 9.24 -14.22
N SER A 69 -13.26 9.18 -15.54
CA SER A 69 -12.07 9.38 -16.38
C SER A 69 -11.86 10.86 -16.69
N VAL A 70 -10.62 11.34 -16.51
CA VAL A 70 -10.21 12.68 -16.96
C VAL A 70 -10.10 12.79 -18.49
N LEU A 71 -9.96 11.65 -19.19
CA LEU A 71 -9.83 11.58 -20.65
C LEU A 71 -11.17 11.37 -21.37
N GLY A 72 -12.29 11.54 -20.66
CA GLY A 72 -13.62 11.18 -21.14
C GLY A 72 -13.97 9.71 -20.86
N GLY A 73 -15.27 9.45 -20.69
CA GLY A 73 -15.82 8.15 -20.29
C GLY A 73 -16.95 8.31 -19.28
N PRO A 74 -17.63 7.21 -18.91
CA PRO A 74 -18.71 7.28 -17.95
C PRO A 74 -18.21 7.69 -16.55
N GLY A 75 -19.00 8.50 -15.87
CA GLY A 75 -18.83 8.84 -14.46
C GLY A 75 -19.72 7.96 -13.58
N TYR A 76 -19.22 7.56 -12.42
CA TYR A 76 -19.89 6.70 -11.46
C TYR A 76 -20.08 7.47 -10.16
N ASN A 77 -21.31 7.58 -9.69
CA ASN A 77 -21.65 8.19 -8.41
C ASN A 77 -22.29 7.11 -7.53
N THR A 78 -21.53 6.61 -6.55
CA THR A 78 -22.05 5.65 -5.57
C THR A 78 -22.42 6.37 -4.30
N THR A 79 -23.71 6.38 -3.95
CA THR A 79 -24.19 6.94 -2.69
C THR A 79 -24.36 5.83 -1.67
N LEU A 80 -23.71 5.97 -0.53
CA LEU A 80 -23.79 5.03 0.58
C LEU A 80 -24.55 5.69 1.74
N THR A 81 -25.54 4.98 2.26
CA THR A 81 -26.29 5.38 3.45
C THR A 81 -25.90 4.49 4.60
N VAL A 82 -25.42 5.11 5.66
CA VAL A 82 -25.03 4.48 6.92
C VAL A 82 -26.04 4.84 7.98
N GLN A 83 -26.50 3.84 8.73
CA GLN A 83 -27.35 4.01 9.90
C GLN A 83 -26.73 3.24 11.05
N GLU A 84 -26.54 3.91 12.19
CA GLU A 84 -25.99 3.33 13.41
C GLU A 84 -24.66 2.57 13.16
N GLY A 85 -23.79 3.12 12.30
CA GLY A 85 -22.49 2.54 11.94
C GLY A 85 -22.52 1.44 10.88
N GLU A 86 -23.68 1.07 10.35
CA GLU A 86 -23.83 0.03 9.33
C GLU A 86 -24.31 0.58 7.99
N VAL A 87 -23.71 0.14 6.88
CA VAL A 87 -24.18 0.49 5.53
C VAL A 87 -25.50 -0.25 5.24
N VAL A 88 -26.60 0.48 5.17
CA VAL A 88 -27.95 -0.08 4.98
C VAL A 88 -28.48 0.07 3.55
N GLN A 89 -27.89 0.99 2.77
CA GLN A 89 -28.27 1.23 1.38
C GLN A 89 -27.07 1.68 0.56
N ARG A 90 -27.02 1.21 -0.69
CA ARG A 90 -26.07 1.62 -1.71
C ARG A 90 -26.83 1.94 -3.00
N ASP A 91 -26.68 3.16 -3.50
CA ASP A 91 -27.24 3.60 -4.78
C ASP A 91 -26.10 3.85 -5.77
N LEU A 92 -26.27 3.49 -7.04
CA LEU A 92 -25.35 3.85 -8.11
C LEU A 92 -26.09 4.67 -9.18
N GLU A 93 -25.43 5.72 -9.65
CA GLU A 93 -25.74 6.37 -10.91
C GLU A 93 -24.52 6.34 -11.82
N ILE A 94 -24.70 5.86 -13.05
CA ILE A 94 -23.70 5.94 -14.12
C ILE A 94 -24.13 7.06 -15.06
N THR A 95 -23.19 7.97 -15.34
CA THR A 95 -23.41 9.17 -16.13
C THR A 95 -22.51 9.19 -17.35
N GLU A 96 -23.00 9.75 -18.45
CA GLU A 96 -22.21 10.02 -19.66
C GLU A 96 -22.34 11.48 -20.06
N ILE A 97 -21.28 12.00 -20.69
CA ILE A 97 -21.25 13.36 -21.25
C ILE A 97 -21.53 13.24 -22.74
N ASP A 98 -22.60 13.87 -23.22
CA ASP A 98 -22.95 13.90 -24.64
C ASP A 98 -22.04 14.85 -25.46
N ASP A 99 -22.19 14.84 -26.78
CA ASP A 99 -21.43 15.71 -27.70
C ASP A 99 -21.62 17.21 -27.45
N ALA A 100 -22.72 17.59 -26.79
CA ALA A 100 -23.01 18.97 -26.40
C ALA A 100 -22.48 19.33 -25.00
N GLY A 101 -21.83 18.38 -24.31
CA GLY A 101 -21.29 18.55 -22.97
C GLY A 101 -22.30 18.36 -21.84
N ASN A 102 -23.50 17.86 -22.11
CA ASN A 102 -24.50 17.60 -21.08
C ASN A 102 -24.23 16.26 -20.40
N VAL A 103 -24.33 16.25 -19.07
CA VAL A 103 -24.28 15.02 -18.27
C VAL A 103 -25.65 14.37 -18.25
N THR A 104 -25.74 13.09 -18.61
CA THR A 104 -26.97 12.30 -18.58
C THR A 104 -26.76 11.02 -17.80
N VAL A 105 -27.77 10.58 -17.04
CA VAL A 105 -27.74 9.28 -16.36
C VAL A 105 -28.13 8.20 -17.37
N VAL A 106 -27.24 7.24 -17.58
CA VAL A 106 -27.44 6.14 -18.54
C VAL A 106 -27.83 4.84 -17.84
N GLU A 107 -27.48 4.69 -16.56
CA GLU A 107 -27.85 3.56 -15.74
C GLU A 107 -27.97 3.97 -14.27
N SER A 108 -28.92 3.37 -13.55
CA SER A 108 -29.01 3.50 -12.10
C SER A 108 -29.64 2.29 -11.44
N TRP A 109 -29.20 2.01 -10.22
CA TRP A 109 -29.76 0.95 -9.38
C TRP A 109 -29.60 1.27 -7.89
N SER A 110 -30.31 0.52 -7.06
CA SER A 110 -30.28 0.65 -5.60
C SER A 110 -30.28 -0.73 -4.94
N GLU A 111 -29.52 -0.83 -3.85
CA GLU A 111 -29.43 -1.99 -2.97
C GLU A 111 -29.80 -1.60 -1.56
N THR A 112 -30.57 -2.45 -0.87
CA THR A 112 -31.00 -2.20 0.50
C THR A 112 -30.93 -3.48 1.34
N GLY A 113 -30.66 -3.32 2.63
CA GLY A 113 -30.59 -4.43 3.59
C GLY A 113 -29.64 -5.55 3.13
N ALA A 114 -30.15 -6.78 3.06
CA ALA A 114 -29.33 -7.94 2.68
C ALA A 114 -28.82 -7.93 1.23
N ALA A 115 -29.32 -7.04 0.38
CA ALA A 115 -28.84 -6.90 -1.00
C ALA A 115 -27.64 -5.94 -1.13
N VAL A 116 -27.27 -5.21 -0.07
CA VAL A 116 -26.11 -4.31 -0.10
C VAL A 116 -24.84 -5.09 -0.45
N GLY A 117 -24.16 -4.67 -1.51
CA GLY A 117 -22.97 -5.34 -2.04
C GLY A 117 -23.23 -6.42 -3.09
N SER A 118 -24.46 -6.56 -3.58
CA SER A 118 -24.82 -7.58 -4.59
C SER A 118 -24.33 -7.29 -6.02
N HIS A 119 -24.18 -6.03 -6.39
CA HIS A 119 -23.64 -5.57 -7.67
C HIS A 119 -22.12 -5.40 -7.57
N ALA A 120 -21.41 -5.74 -8.64
CA ALA A 120 -19.96 -5.62 -8.70
C ALA A 120 -19.49 -4.19 -8.97
N GLU A 121 -20.35 -3.39 -9.62
CA GLU A 121 -20.09 -2.02 -10.02
C GLU A 121 -20.20 -1.04 -8.84
N GLY A 122 -19.58 0.13 -9.02
CA GLY A 122 -19.59 1.20 -8.02
C GLY A 122 -18.61 0.98 -6.86
N ALA A 123 -18.68 1.87 -5.88
CA ALA A 123 -17.86 1.78 -4.69
C ALA A 123 -18.31 0.62 -3.78
N GLU A 124 -17.33 0.01 -3.09
CA GLU A 124 -17.60 -0.99 -2.06
C GLU A 124 -18.46 -0.41 -0.92
N PRO A 125 -19.38 -1.21 -0.34
CA PRO A 125 -20.27 -0.77 0.73
C PRO A 125 -19.56 -0.73 2.09
N ILE A 126 -18.57 0.14 2.22
CA ILE A 126 -17.81 0.35 3.47
C ILE A 126 -18.22 1.66 4.16
N THR A 127 -17.93 1.81 5.45
CA THR A 127 -18.10 3.06 6.19
C THR A 127 -16.98 4.05 5.85
N ILE A 128 -17.09 5.30 6.29
CA ILE A 128 -15.98 6.26 6.17
C ILE A 128 -14.77 5.79 6.99
N ASP A 129 -14.98 5.21 8.18
CA ASP A 129 -13.92 4.58 8.99
C ASP A 129 -13.20 3.47 8.21
N GLY A 130 -13.96 2.55 7.60
CA GLY A 130 -13.39 1.49 6.76
C GLY A 130 -12.57 2.07 5.59
N ARG A 131 -13.04 3.17 4.99
CA ARG A 131 -12.33 3.87 3.92
C ARG A 131 -11.02 4.50 4.41
N PHE A 132 -10.99 5.12 5.58
CA PHE A 132 -9.75 5.62 6.19
C PHE A 132 -8.76 4.49 6.43
N GLU A 133 -9.23 3.34 6.90
CA GLU A 133 -8.38 2.17 7.17
C GLU A 133 -7.74 1.65 5.88
N THR A 134 -8.52 1.53 4.80
CA THR A 134 -8.00 1.20 3.47
C THR A 134 -6.98 2.25 3.00
N CYS A 135 -7.27 3.54 3.14
CA CYS A 135 -6.34 4.61 2.76
C CYS A 135 -5.02 4.53 3.53
N LYS A 136 -5.06 4.28 4.84
CA LYS A 136 -3.84 4.11 5.65
C LYS A 136 -3.00 2.94 5.17
N GLN A 137 -3.63 1.79 4.89
CA GLN A 137 -2.93 0.62 4.36
C GLN A 137 -2.27 0.87 3.01
N GLU A 138 -2.90 1.65 2.13
CA GLU A 138 -2.31 2.01 0.83
C GLU A 138 -1.13 2.97 0.98
N VAL A 139 -1.25 3.94 1.89
CA VAL A 139 -0.25 4.98 2.12
C VAL A 139 0.97 4.47 2.90
N ASP A 140 0.77 3.48 3.78
CA ASP A 140 1.85 2.88 4.60
C ASP A 140 2.66 1.80 3.86
N LYS A 141 2.30 1.49 2.60
CA LYS A 141 3.12 0.60 1.78
C LYS A 141 4.52 1.21 1.61
N PRO A 142 5.60 0.45 1.87
CA PRO A 142 6.96 0.94 1.69
C PRO A 142 7.14 1.35 0.23
N ASP A 143 7.69 2.53 0.00
CA ASP A 143 8.12 2.93 -1.35
C ASP A 143 9.25 1.98 -1.76
N ILE A 144 8.95 1.08 -2.69
CA ILE A 144 9.90 0.11 -3.23
C ILE A 144 11.11 0.78 -3.90
N ASN A 145 11.04 2.08 -4.21
CA ASN A 145 12.13 2.88 -4.75
C ASN A 145 12.87 3.72 -3.70
N ALA A 146 12.42 3.73 -2.44
CA ALA A 146 13.07 4.47 -1.36
C ALA A 146 14.22 3.71 -0.69
N TYR A 147 14.52 2.49 -1.16
CA TYR A 147 15.76 1.82 -0.83
C TYR A 147 16.87 2.40 -1.71
N ASP A 148 17.65 3.32 -1.15
CA ASP A 148 18.93 3.73 -1.72
C ASP A 148 19.87 2.52 -1.59
N VAL A 149 20.01 1.75 -2.67
CA VAL A 149 20.96 0.64 -2.71
C VAL A 149 22.33 1.28 -2.95
N ASP A 150 23.11 1.48 -1.89
CA ASP A 150 24.50 1.91 -1.99
C ASP A 150 25.32 0.74 -2.57
N LEU A 151 25.47 0.73 -3.90
CA LEU A 151 26.35 -0.19 -4.61
C LEU A 151 27.77 0.38 -4.64
N SER A 152 28.44 0.45 -3.49
CA SER A 152 29.87 0.76 -3.39
C SER A 152 30.76 -0.48 -3.22
#